data_AF-A0A2R8YDI9-F1
#
_entry.id   AF-A0A2R8YDI9-F1
#
_cell.length_a   1.000
_cell.length_b   1.000
_cell.length_c   1.000
_cell.angle_alpha   90.00
_cell.angle_beta   90.00
_cell.angle_gamma   90.00
#
_symmetry.space_group_name_H-M   'P 1'
#
loop_
_entity.id
_entity.type
_entity.pdbx_description
1 polymer ?
#
loop_
_entity_poly.entity_id
_entity_poly.type
_entity_poly.pdbx_seq_one_letter_code
_entity_poly.pdbx_strand_id
1 'polypeptide(L)' 'MAKQYDVLFRLLLIGDSGVGKTCLLCRFTDNEFHSSHISTIDAA' A
#
# COMPACT_ATOMS: atom_id res chain seq x y z
N MET A 1 -15.87 -18.24 4.45
CA MET A 1 -16.14 -17.62 5.77
C MET A 1 -15.97 -16.13 5.60
N ALA A 2 -17.02 -15.34 5.79
CA ALA A 2 -16.85 -13.89 5.89
C ALA A 2 -16.02 -13.62 7.15
N LYS A 3 -14.93 -12.88 7.03
CA LYS A 3 -14.05 -12.56 8.15
C LYS A 3 -14.82 -11.60 9.06
N GLN A 4 -15.20 -12.06 10.25
CA GLN A 4 -15.96 -11.26 11.20
C GLN A 4 -15.00 -10.26 11.84
N TYR A 5 -15.21 -8.98 11.59
CA TYR A 5 -14.45 -7.90 12.21
C TYR A 5 -15.41 -7.06 13.03
N ASP A 6 -15.04 -6.75 14.27
CA ASP A 6 -15.82 -5.84 15.13
C ASP A 6 -15.69 -4.38 14.68
N VAL A 7 -14.55 -4.04 14.06
CA VAL A 7 -14.23 -2.68 13.61
C VAL A 7 -13.49 -2.71 12.27
N LEU A 8 -13.86 -1.79 11.37
CA LEU A 8 -13.21 -1.57 10.08
C LEU A 8 -12.72 -0.13 9.97
N PHE A 9 -11.42 0.03 9.73
CA PHE A 9 -10.79 1.34 9.51
C PHE A 9 -10.41 1.51 8.03
N ARG A 10 -10.65 2.71 7.49
CA ARG A 10 -10.15 3.13 6.17
C ARG A 10 -8.98 4.08 6.38
N LEU A 11 -7.84 3.75 5.78
CA LEU A 11 -6.60 4.53 5.88
C LEU A 11 -6.27 5.12 4.51
N LEU A 12 -5.73 6.35 4.50
CA LEU A 12 -5.23 7.02 3.31
C LEU A 12 -3.78 7.43 3.54
N LEU A 13 -2.87 6.98 2.67
CA LEU A 13 -1.48 7.40 2.69
C LEU A 13 -1.27 8.54 1.70
N ILE A 14 -0.78 9.68 2.20
CA ILE A 14 -0.45 10.86 1.41
C ILE A 14 1.05 11.18 1.49
N GLY A 15 1.56 11.87 0.50
CA GLY A 15 2.97 12.26 0.39
C GLY A 15 3.42 12.33 -1.06
N ASP A 16 4.61 12.86 -1.30
CA ASP A 16 5.14 13.06 -2.64
C ASP A 16 5.29 11.75 -3.43
N SER A 17 5.35 11.85 -4.75
CA SER A 17 5.74 10.70 -5.57
C SER A 17 7.16 10.25 -5.20
N GLY A 18 7.46 8.95 -5.29
CA GLY A 18 8.80 8.45 -4.93
C GLY A 18 8.99 8.03 -3.47
N VAL A 19 8.21 8.55 -2.51
CA VAL A 19 8.50 8.37 -1.06
C VAL A 19 8.20 6.96 -0.49
N GLY A 20 7.81 6.00 -1.34
CA GLY A 20 7.65 4.61 -0.92
C GLY A 20 6.31 4.25 -0.26
N LYS A 21 5.25 5.05 -0.43
CA LYS A 21 3.91 4.75 0.12
C LYS A 21 3.39 3.35 -0.24
N THR A 22 3.52 2.96 -1.51
CA THR A 22 3.14 1.62 -1.99
C THR A 22 4.06 0.53 -1.43
N CYS A 23 5.37 0.79 -1.38
CA CYS A 23 6.34 -0.15 -0.82
C CYS A 23 6.05 -0.46 0.65
N LEU A 24 5.67 0.56 1.44
CA LEU A 24 5.27 0.40 2.83
C LEU A 24 4.03 -0.50 2.97
N LEU A 25 3.03 -0.31 2.11
CA LEU A 25 1.81 -1.15 2.10
C LEU A 25 2.14 -2.60 1.76
N CYS A 26 2.88 -2.86 0.68
CA CYS A 26 3.29 -4.21 0.28
C CYS A 26 4.12 -4.91 1.36
N ARG A 27 5.01 -4.16 2.03
CA ARG A 27 5.78 -4.71 3.14
C ARG A 27 4.89 -5.07 4.34
N PHE A 28 3.82 -4.32 4.57
CA PHE A 28 2.89 -4.60 5.67
C PHE A 28 1.92 -5.75 5.36
N THR A 29 1.38 -5.83 4.14
CA THR A 29 0.39 -6.86 3.75
C THR A 29 1.03 -8.18 3.37
N ASP A 30 2.11 -8.11 2.59
CA ASP A 30 2.68 -9.27 1.89
C ASP A 30 4.11 -9.60 2.35
N ASN A 31 4.69 -8.76 3.21
CA ASN A 31 6.08 -8.86 3.67
C ASN A 31 7.13 -8.76 2.54
N GLU A 32 6.76 -8.16 1.40
CA GLU A 32 7.62 -8.00 0.23
C GLU A 32 8.26 -6.62 0.16
N PHE A 33 9.48 -6.54 -0.39
CA PHE A 33 10.16 -5.28 -0.66
C PHE A 33 10.55 -5.21 -2.14
N HIS A 34 9.90 -4.29 -2.86
CA HIS A 34 10.22 -3.99 -4.25
C HIS A 34 11.19 -2.80 -4.28
N SER A 35 12.43 -3.05 -4.72
CA SER A 35 13.47 -2.02 -4.88
C SER A 35 13.25 -1.16 -6.13
N SER A 36 12.48 -1.65 -7.11
CA SER A 36 12.05 -0.88 -8.27
C SER A 36 10.92 0.08 -7.88
N HIS A 37 11.13 1.37 -8.13
CA HIS A 37 10.07 2.36 -8.01
C HIS A 37 9.15 2.26 -9.23
N ILE A 38 7.97 1.68 -9.04
CA ILE A 38 6.89 1.71 -10.02
C ILE A 38 5.88 2.74 -9.49
N SER A 39 5.59 3.76 -10.30
CA SER A 39 4.52 4.72 -10.01
C SER A 39 3.22 3.95 -9.71
N THR A 40 2.53 4.27 -8.61
CA THR A 40 1.33 3.52 -8.19
C THR A 40 0.26 3.47 -9.28
N ILE A 41 0.22 4.49 -10.14
CA ILE A 41 -0.57 4.54 -11.37
C ILE A 41 0.37 5.09 -12.45
N ASP A 42 0.68 4.29 -13.47
CA ASP A 42 1.20 4.82 -14.74
C ASP A 42 0.00 5.33 -15.54
N ALA A 43 -0.11 6.65 -15.67
CA ALA A 43 -1.05 7.25 -16.61
C ALA A 43 -0.48 7.07 -18.03
N ALA A 44 -0.90 6.00 -18.70
CA ALA A 44 -0.87 5.89 -20.15
C ALA A 44 -2.13 6.53 -20.74
#